data_AF-A0A835B3F8-F1
#
_entry.id   AF-A0A835B3F8-F1
#
_cell.length_a   1.000
_cell.length_b   1.000
_cell.length_c   1.000
_cell.angle_alpha   90.00
_cell.angle_beta   90.00
_cell.angle_gamma   90.00
#
_symmetry.space_group_name_H-M   'P 1'
#
loop_
_entity.id
_entity.type
_entity.pdbx_description
1 polymer ?
#
loop_
_entity_poly.entity_id
_entity_poly.type
_entity_poly.pdbx_seq_one_letter_code
_entity_poly.pdbx_strand_id
1 'polypeptide(L)'
;MVAVDPKSVPSAHQFTVVIDSVETAIHEGVLRSNGGGTVAVVAPGVLEVTRLHHVVVRGGGGGEVRFSRCGHAAAEDVGAASFDRCDAVRVAGAARGVSVRRCRSADVERCAGAVAIRRCKGAARVRGAGELRVGRCREADVAGCADVAVERCRAARADWCGALALGRCGSADVSRCGAVRVDRCRDASVSGCGTVAVRRGRVSVVEAQKPMSPPPMYQQAEPVLATPVEIMSKTICATTVSTFIPIPRSRASASTSKPWTADLHKPPRPKPHQSNPMALVEAKPSGASTSAAQPIFLVVLDGGVETPVHDELTTLYGAAGGTVTVTGPGQLSAEGLRSVLVRGVVVDNDDGEGESEGEGVVAATTTAVRFTLCADAAAECVGAASFDRCGAARVEGAREVSASRCRAAEVERAGKVTLERCRDARLRGGGFLRASRCRRADVESFGEARLARCKEARLDWCGTVEVDMCRAVNVSRCGAVTGERCRVVNAAGCGSVAVARAVVNMVEEERMQ
;
A
#
# COMPACT_ATOMS: atom_id res chain seq x y z
N MET A 1 0.39 24.48 26.10
CA MET A 1 1.49 24.60 25.12
C MET A 1 1.58 26.06 24.75
N VAL A 2 2.75 26.71 24.83
CA VAL A 2 2.88 28.14 24.51
C VAL A 2 3.45 28.26 23.10
N ALA A 3 2.59 28.58 22.14
CA ALA A 3 3.01 29.02 20.82
C ALA A 3 3.42 30.50 20.87
N VAL A 4 4.39 30.88 20.05
CA VAL A 4 4.79 32.28 19.83
C VAL A 4 4.55 32.58 18.35
N ASP A 5 3.86 33.69 18.05
CA ASP A 5 3.41 33.99 16.68
C ASP A 5 4.57 34.16 15.69
N PRO A 6 4.58 33.41 14.57
CA PRO A 6 5.61 33.52 13.55
C PRO A 6 5.31 34.70 12.60
N LYS A 7 6.32 35.55 12.38
CA LYS A 7 6.30 36.49 11.25
C LYS A 7 6.56 35.74 9.94
N SER A 8 5.94 36.20 8.85
CA SER A 8 6.09 35.57 7.53
C SER A 8 7.50 35.77 6.95
N VAL A 9 8.22 34.66 6.77
CA VAL A 9 9.58 34.56 6.22
C VAL A 9 9.60 33.41 5.18
N PRO A 10 10.42 33.46 4.10
CA PRO A 10 10.31 32.51 2.99
C PRO A 10 10.46 31.02 3.40
N SER A 11 9.62 30.18 2.81
CA SER A 11 9.28 28.82 3.24
C SER A 11 10.33 27.72 3.02
N ALA A 12 11.61 28.07 2.85
CA ALA A 12 12.66 27.12 2.43
C ALA A 12 12.89 25.94 3.40
N HIS A 13 12.74 26.17 4.72
CA HIS A 13 13.07 25.18 5.75
C HIS A 13 12.01 25.07 6.86
N GLN A 14 10.73 25.21 6.49
CA GLN A 14 9.63 24.93 7.41
C GLN A 14 9.48 23.42 7.62
N PHE A 15 9.63 22.97 8.86
CA PHE A 15 9.35 21.60 9.29
C PHE A 15 7.97 21.55 9.94
N THR A 16 7.16 20.56 9.59
CA THR A 16 5.95 20.22 10.35
C THR A 16 6.31 19.09 11.30
N VAL A 17 6.08 19.28 12.61
CA VAL A 17 6.42 18.29 13.64
C VAL A 17 5.15 17.88 14.37
N VAL A 18 4.89 16.58 14.43
CA VAL A 18 3.78 16.01 15.20
C VAL A 18 4.34 15.30 16.42
N ILE A 19 3.93 15.72 17.62
CA ILE A 19 4.29 15.12 18.90
C ILE A 19 2.98 14.70 19.58
N ASP A 20 2.83 13.42 19.90
CA ASP A 20 1.65 12.89 20.62
C ASP A 20 0.31 13.42 20.04
N SER A 21 0.17 13.30 18.71
CA SER A 21 -0.95 13.77 17.87
C SER A 21 -1.17 15.29 17.77
N VAL A 22 -0.35 16.13 18.40
CA VAL A 22 -0.37 17.59 18.20
C VAL A 22 0.61 17.99 17.10
N GLU A 23 0.11 18.58 16.02
CA GLU A 23 0.92 19.14 14.94
C GLU A 23 1.40 20.57 15.27
N THR A 24 2.64 20.89 14.93
CA THR A 24 3.23 22.23 15.10
C THR A 24 4.26 22.51 14.01
N ALA A 25 4.11 23.64 13.31
CA ALA A 25 5.10 24.11 12.36
C ALA A 25 6.28 24.78 13.10
N ILE A 26 7.51 24.40 12.75
CA ILE A 26 8.76 24.93 13.30
C ILE A 26 9.66 25.39 12.15
N HIS A 27 10.27 26.55 12.31
CA HIS A 27 11.26 27.10 11.38
C HIS A 27 12.49 27.66 12.13
N GLU A 28 12.31 28.08 13.38
CA GLU A 28 13.36 28.39 14.35
C GLU A 28 12.93 27.98 15.78
N GLY A 29 13.86 28.06 16.74
CA GLY A 29 13.56 27.89 18.17
C GLY A 29 13.56 26.44 18.68
N VAL A 30 12.98 26.26 19.89
CA VAL A 30 13.00 25.00 20.65
C VAL A 30 11.64 24.72 21.30
N LEU A 31 11.00 23.61 20.95
CA LEU A 31 9.87 23.05 21.67
C LEU A 31 10.36 22.09 22.78
N ARG A 32 9.65 22.05 23.90
CA ARG A 32 9.87 21.12 25.01
C ARG A 32 8.56 20.42 25.34
N SER A 33 8.59 19.09 25.40
CA SER A 33 7.49 18.27 25.92
C SER A 33 7.62 18.11 27.44
N ASN A 34 6.49 17.97 28.13
CA ASN A 34 6.43 17.79 29.58
C ASN A 34 7.22 16.54 30.05
N GLY A 35 7.42 15.54 29.20
CA GLY A 35 8.24 14.36 29.46
C GLY A 35 9.77 14.59 29.38
N GLY A 36 10.25 15.83 29.27
CA GLY A 36 11.68 16.13 29.14
C GLY A 36 12.28 15.87 27.76
N GLY A 37 11.41 15.63 26.76
CA GLY A 37 11.77 15.56 25.35
C GLY A 37 11.84 16.94 24.71
N THR A 38 12.67 17.08 23.68
CA THR A 38 12.98 18.37 23.03
C THR A 38 13.00 18.25 21.51
N VAL A 39 12.51 19.29 20.83
CA VAL A 39 12.69 19.50 19.40
C VAL A 39 13.32 20.88 19.20
N ALA A 40 14.43 20.96 18.48
CA ALA A 40 15.20 22.20 18.31
C ALA A 40 15.64 22.36 16.85
N VAL A 41 15.48 23.55 16.28
CA VAL A 41 16.20 23.95 15.07
C VAL A 41 17.59 24.39 15.50
N VAL A 42 18.61 23.57 15.25
CA VAL A 42 19.99 23.81 15.72
C VAL A 42 20.84 24.58 14.70
N ALA A 43 20.43 24.54 13.43
CA ALA A 43 20.98 25.32 12.33
C ALA A 43 19.90 25.46 11.24
N PRO A 44 20.03 26.40 10.28
CA PRO A 44 19.10 26.52 9.16
C PRO A 44 18.95 25.19 8.42
N GLY A 45 17.72 24.66 8.34
CA GLY A 45 17.45 23.36 7.73
C GLY A 45 17.95 22.14 8.51
N VAL A 46 18.29 22.26 9.81
CA VAL A 46 18.69 21.13 10.66
C VAL A 46 17.84 21.08 11.93
N LEU A 47 17.03 20.02 12.06
CA LEU A 47 16.15 19.79 13.21
C LEU A 47 16.67 18.63 14.07
N GLU A 48 16.89 18.87 15.36
CA GLU A 48 17.23 17.81 16.33
C GLU A 48 16.06 17.51 17.27
N VAL A 49 15.75 16.22 17.40
CA VAL A 49 14.61 15.64 18.11
C VAL A 49 15.15 14.64 19.13
N THR A 50 14.79 14.76 20.40
CA THR A 50 15.41 13.97 21.47
C THR A 50 14.43 13.62 22.59
N ARG A 51 14.47 12.35 23.05
CA ARG A 51 13.65 11.80 24.16
C ARG A 51 12.13 12.01 24.02
N LEU A 52 11.55 11.78 22.84
CA LEU A 52 10.09 11.76 22.66
C LEU A 52 9.57 10.34 22.53
N HIS A 53 8.38 10.06 23.10
CA HIS A 53 7.78 8.74 22.99
C HIS A 53 7.27 8.47 21.57
N HIS A 54 6.52 9.41 20.99
CA HIS A 54 6.07 9.36 19.60
C HIS A 54 6.32 10.70 18.90
N VAL A 55 7.00 10.68 17.76
CA VAL A 55 7.28 11.90 16.98
C VAL A 55 7.37 11.64 15.47
N VAL A 56 6.74 12.51 14.69
CA VAL A 56 6.83 12.56 13.22
C VAL A 56 7.38 13.93 12.81
N VAL A 57 8.29 13.97 11.83
CA VAL A 57 8.77 15.21 11.21
C VAL A 57 8.54 15.15 9.71
N ARG A 58 7.94 16.20 9.15
CA ARG A 58 7.54 16.32 7.75
C ARG A 58 8.21 17.53 7.09
N GLY A 59 8.68 17.37 5.85
CA GLY A 59 9.14 18.48 5.01
C GLY A 59 10.54 19.04 5.36
N GLY A 60 10.66 20.37 5.47
CA GLY A 60 11.94 21.06 5.67
C GLY A 60 12.73 21.36 4.38
N GLY A 61 12.14 21.16 3.19
CA GLY A 61 12.68 21.62 1.90
C GLY A 61 14.02 21.00 1.50
N GLY A 62 14.34 19.80 1.99
CA GLY A 62 15.65 19.16 1.81
C GLY A 62 16.60 19.28 3.00
N GLY A 63 16.11 19.74 4.16
CA GLY A 63 16.84 19.75 5.43
C GLY A 63 17.16 18.37 6.02
N GLU A 64 18.02 18.36 7.05
CA GLU A 64 18.38 17.18 7.83
C GLU A 64 17.57 17.11 9.13
N VAL A 65 17.10 15.92 9.50
CA VAL A 65 16.46 15.66 10.81
C VAL A 65 17.23 14.59 11.58
N ARG A 66 17.51 14.84 12.86
CA ARG A 66 18.25 13.94 13.75
C ARG A 66 17.42 13.54 14.96
N PHE A 67 17.13 12.27 15.11
CA PHE A 67 16.38 11.70 16.23
C PHE A 67 17.31 10.98 17.21
N SER A 68 17.17 11.22 18.51
CA SER A 68 17.91 10.48 19.55
C SER A 68 17.02 10.01 20.70
N ARG A 69 17.10 8.72 21.03
CA ARG A 69 16.39 8.09 22.16
C ARG A 69 14.86 8.28 22.11
N CYS A 70 14.26 8.13 20.93
CA CYS A 70 12.80 8.17 20.78
C CYS A 70 12.16 6.77 20.89
N GLY A 71 10.88 6.69 21.25
CA GLY A 71 10.10 5.45 21.18
C GLY A 71 9.84 5.09 19.72
N HIS A 72 8.90 5.80 19.09
CA HIS A 72 8.71 5.87 17.64
C HIS A 72 9.25 7.21 17.09
N ALA A 73 9.97 7.15 15.97
CA ALA A 73 10.44 8.32 15.24
C ALA A 73 10.22 8.13 13.73
N ALA A 74 9.44 9.02 13.13
CA ALA A 74 9.16 9.03 11.69
C ALA A 74 9.68 10.30 11.00
N ALA A 75 10.19 10.14 9.77
CA ALA A 75 10.63 11.25 8.92
C ALA A 75 10.03 11.12 7.51
N GLU A 76 9.33 12.16 7.06
CA GLU A 76 8.54 12.15 5.82
C GLU A 76 8.93 13.35 4.94
N ASP A 77 9.33 13.08 3.69
CA ASP A 77 9.76 14.10 2.69
C ASP A 77 10.87 15.06 3.17
N VAL A 78 11.71 14.58 4.10
CA VAL A 78 12.94 15.27 4.56
C VAL A 78 14.10 15.03 3.59
N GLY A 79 15.10 15.92 3.57
CA GLY A 79 16.29 15.75 2.72
C GLY A 79 17.23 14.66 3.21
N ALA A 80 17.42 14.53 4.52
CA ALA A 80 18.17 13.46 5.15
C ALA A 80 17.66 13.17 6.57
N ALA A 81 17.83 11.93 7.04
CA ALA A 81 17.39 11.50 8.37
C ALA A 81 18.47 10.68 9.10
N SER A 82 18.66 10.94 10.40
CA SER A 82 19.51 10.12 11.28
C SER A 82 18.80 9.73 12.57
N PHE A 83 19.02 8.50 13.04
CA PHE A 83 18.34 7.91 14.18
C PHE A 83 19.34 7.19 15.10
N ASP A 84 19.58 7.69 16.31
CA ASP A 84 20.39 7.02 17.33
C ASP A 84 19.54 6.55 18.52
N ARG A 85 19.46 5.23 18.70
CA ARG A 85 18.71 4.57 19.80
C ARG A 85 17.21 4.91 19.79
N CYS A 86 16.59 5.02 18.60
CA CYS A 86 15.14 5.08 18.47
C CYS A 86 14.59 3.65 18.33
N ASP A 87 13.55 3.28 19.05
CA ASP A 87 13.13 1.86 19.10
C ASP A 87 12.37 1.45 17.83
N ALA A 88 11.40 2.24 17.36
CA ALA A 88 10.80 2.11 16.04
C ALA A 88 11.18 3.31 15.15
N VAL A 89 11.55 3.04 13.90
CA VAL A 89 11.96 4.05 12.92
C VAL A 89 11.15 3.89 11.63
N ARG A 90 10.50 4.96 11.16
CA ARG A 90 9.88 5.02 9.83
C ARG A 90 10.50 6.13 8.98
N VAL A 91 10.77 5.86 7.71
CA VAL A 91 11.12 6.91 6.73
C VAL A 91 10.32 6.71 5.46
N ALA A 92 9.68 7.77 4.98
CA ALA A 92 8.96 7.78 3.70
C ALA A 92 9.33 9.01 2.87
N GLY A 93 9.32 8.85 1.54
CA GLY A 93 9.60 9.94 0.61
C GLY A 93 11.08 10.07 0.23
N ALA A 94 11.37 11.07 -0.60
CA ALA A 94 12.58 11.13 -1.43
C ALA A 94 13.87 11.57 -0.70
N ALA A 95 14.10 11.06 0.51
CA ALA A 95 15.32 11.35 1.28
C ALA A 95 16.59 10.91 0.53
N ARG A 96 17.63 11.76 0.57
CA ARG A 96 18.94 11.53 -0.05
C ARG A 96 19.85 10.65 0.81
N GLY A 97 19.56 10.54 2.11
CA GLY A 97 20.32 9.71 3.03
C GLY A 97 19.55 9.38 4.31
N VAL A 98 19.60 8.12 4.73
CA VAL A 98 18.99 7.60 5.97
C VAL A 98 20.04 6.83 6.76
N SER A 99 20.22 7.15 8.05
CA SER A 99 21.16 6.42 8.92
C SER A 99 20.52 6.00 10.24
N VAL A 100 20.51 4.70 10.52
CA VAL A 100 19.92 4.12 11.74
C VAL A 100 21.01 3.42 12.55
N ARG A 101 21.36 3.98 13.70
CA ARG A 101 22.51 3.52 14.51
C ARG A 101 22.16 2.33 15.40
N ARG A 102 20.98 2.35 16.02
CA ARG A 102 20.39 1.28 16.86
C ARG A 102 18.86 1.42 16.87
N CYS A 103 18.13 0.34 16.59
CA CYS A 103 16.67 0.26 16.73
C CYS A 103 16.16 -1.15 17.06
N ARG A 104 14.84 -1.28 17.29
CA ARG A 104 14.06 -2.53 17.39
C ARG A 104 13.40 -2.88 16.05
N SER A 105 12.86 -1.90 15.34
CA SER A 105 12.39 -1.99 13.94
C SER A 105 12.88 -0.80 13.11
N ALA A 106 12.93 -0.97 11.79
CA ALA A 106 13.15 0.13 10.85
C ALA A 106 12.46 -0.16 9.52
N ASP A 107 11.58 0.74 9.08
CA ASP A 107 10.83 0.65 7.83
C ASP A 107 11.14 1.88 6.95
N VAL A 108 11.75 1.67 5.79
CA VAL A 108 12.23 2.76 4.90
C VAL A 108 11.68 2.58 3.48
N GLU A 109 10.95 3.58 2.98
CA GLU A 109 10.22 3.48 1.71
C GLU A 109 10.50 4.68 0.79
N ARG A 110 10.92 4.41 -0.45
CA ARG A 110 11.21 5.37 -1.54
C ARG A 110 12.38 6.33 -1.29
N CYS A 111 13.43 5.86 -0.60
CA CYS A 111 14.66 6.63 -0.43
C CYS A 111 15.38 6.81 -1.78
N ALA A 112 15.71 8.06 -2.12
CA ALA A 112 16.40 8.40 -3.38
C ALA A 112 17.92 8.17 -3.34
N GLY A 113 18.48 7.88 -2.16
CA GLY A 113 19.93 7.71 -1.97
C GLY A 113 20.28 6.54 -1.04
N ALA A 114 21.20 6.78 -0.10
CA ALA A 114 21.81 5.72 0.69
C ALA A 114 21.11 5.48 2.05
N VAL A 115 20.91 4.21 2.41
CA VAL A 115 20.29 3.75 3.66
C VAL A 115 21.30 2.90 4.44
N ALA A 116 21.60 3.28 5.69
CA ALA A 116 22.63 2.64 6.52
C ALA A 116 22.09 2.23 7.90
N ILE A 117 21.69 0.97 8.05
CA ILE A 117 21.14 0.40 9.28
C ILE A 117 22.23 -0.39 10.01
N ARG A 118 22.92 0.23 10.97
CA ARG A 118 24.04 -0.37 11.72
C ARG A 118 23.61 -1.57 12.57
N ARG A 119 22.50 -1.45 13.32
CA ARG A 119 21.93 -2.52 14.16
C ARG A 119 20.42 -2.35 14.34
N CYS A 120 19.65 -3.36 13.94
CA CYS A 120 18.25 -3.58 14.32
C CYS A 120 18.14 -4.84 15.20
N LYS A 121 17.31 -4.83 16.26
CA LYS A 121 17.04 -6.03 17.07
C LYS A 121 16.02 -6.98 16.41
N GLY A 122 15.06 -6.42 15.67
CA GLY A 122 14.00 -7.13 14.95
C GLY A 122 14.19 -7.05 13.45
N ALA A 123 13.14 -6.60 12.75
CA ALA A 123 13.09 -6.47 11.31
C ALA A 123 13.63 -5.12 10.81
N ALA A 124 14.30 -5.14 9.66
CA ALA A 124 14.62 -3.98 8.86
C ALA A 124 13.99 -4.15 7.47
N ARG A 125 12.91 -3.42 7.18
CA ARG A 125 12.23 -3.44 5.88
C ARG A 125 12.67 -2.23 5.05
N VAL A 126 13.08 -2.44 3.80
CA VAL A 126 13.54 -1.36 2.91
C VAL A 126 13.01 -1.57 1.50
N ARG A 127 12.27 -0.58 0.97
CA ARG A 127 11.67 -0.62 -0.37
C ARG A 127 12.07 0.60 -1.19
N GLY A 128 12.92 0.40 -2.19
CA GLY A 128 13.48 1.48 -2.99
C GLY A 128 14.54 2.28 -2.23
N ALA A 129 15.80 1.95 -2.49
CA ALA A 129 16.99 2.70 -2.07
C ALA A 129 18.06 2.59 -3.17
N GLY A 130 18.89 3.62 -3.33
CA GLY A 130 20.05 3.56 -4.21
C GLY A 130 21.09 2.57 -3.68
N GLU A 131 21.48 2.73 -2.42
CA GLU A 131 22.43 1.84 -1.74
C GLU A 131 21.92 1.50 -0.34
N LEU A 132 21.90 0.22 0.03
CA LEU A 132 21.49 -0.26 1.34
C LEU A 132 22.61 -1.04 2.04
N ARG A 133 22.99 -0.61 3.24
CA ARG A 133 23.87 -1.38 4.15
C ARG A 133 23.15 -1.74 5.45
N VAL A 134 23.03 -3.04 5.75
CA VAL A 134 22.48 -3.57 7.00
C VAL A 134 23.56 -4.34 7.77
N GLY A 135 24.02 -3.80 8.89
CA GLY A 135 25.13 -4.37 9.68
C GLY A 135 24.73 -5.57 10.53
N ARG A 136 23.69 -5.45 11.35
CA ARG A 136 23.11 -6.57 12.11
C ARG A 136 21.60 -6.43 12.22
N CYS A 137 20.87 -7.51 11.92
CA CYS A 137 19.42 -7.61 12.05
C CYS A 137 19.01 -8.99 12.60
N ARG A 138 17.76 -9.14 13.07
CA ARG A 138 17.13 -10.47 13.15
C ARG A 138 16.58 -10.83 11.78
N GLU A 139 15.86 -9.90 11.17
CA GLU A 139 15.26 -10.06 9.84
C GLU A 139 15.59 -8.85 8.96
N ALA A 140 15.87 -9.09 7.69
CA ALA A 140 15.94 -8.07 6.64
C ALA A 140 14.95 -8.43 5.54
N ASP A 141 14.18 -7.45 5.08
CA ASP A 141 13.17 -7.58 4.03
C ASP A 141 13.40 -6.44 3.03
N VAL A 142 13.99 -6.76 1.87
CA VAL A 142 14.54 -5.76 0.95
C VAL A 142 13.92 -5.92 -0.44
N ALA A 143 13.37 -4.83 -0.99
CA ALA A 143 12.82 -4.83 -2.34
C ALA A 143 13.30 -3.62 -3.17
N GLY A 144 13.59 -3.84 -4.45
CA GLY A 144 13.77 -2.75 -5.42
C GLY A 144 14.94 -1.81 -5.14
N CYS A 145 16.02 -2.30 -4.53
CA CYS A 145 17.22 -1.51 -4.21
C CYS A 145 18.34 -1.76 -5.23
N ALA A 146 19.09 -0.73 -5.65
CA ALA A 146 20.12 -0.93 -6.67
C ALA A 146 21.32 -1.73 -6.13
N ASP A 147 21.93 -1.30 -5.02
CA ASP A 147 22.99 -2.05 -4.33
C ASP A 147 22.60 -2.39 -2.88
N VAL A 148 22.80 -3.65 -2.47
CA VAL A 148 22.42 -4.14 -1.12
C VAL A 148 23.55 -4.95 -0.49
N ALA A 149 23.93 -4.61 0.75
CA ALA A 149 24.89 -5.37 1.55
C ALA A 149 24.34 -5.64 2.97
N VAL A 150 24.10 -6.92 3.29
CA VAL A 150 23.66 -7.38 4.62
C VAL A 150 24.81 -8.16 5.27
N GLU A 151 25.53 -7.54 6.23
CA GLU A 151 26.67 -8.19 6.87
C GLU A 151 26.25 -9.42 7.70
N ARG A 152 25.21 -9.29 8.53
CA ARG A 152 24.71 -10.37 9.41
C ARG A 152 23.20 -10.29 9.67
N CYS A 153 22.48 -11.39 9.44
CA CYS A 153 21.07 -11.51 9.82
C CYS A 153 20.71 -12.95 10.26
N ARG A 154 19.53 -13.17 10.87
CA ARG A 154 19.01 -14.55 11.09
C ARG A 154 18.21 -15.02 9.88
N ALA A 155 17.36 -14.15 9.32
CA ALA A 155 16.67 -14.36 8.04
C ALA A 155 16.87 -13.13 7.13
N ALA A 156 16.98 -13.32 5.82
CA ALA A 156 17.01 -12.24 4.85
C ALA A 156 16.13 -12.59 3.64
N ARG A 157 15.13 -11.75 3.34
CA ARG A 157 14.37 -11.76 2.10
C ARG A 157 14.85 -10.64 1.18
N ALA A 158 15.03 -10.93 -0.11
CA ALA A 158 15.42 -9.95 -1.11
C ALA A 158 14.70 -10.18 -2.45
N ASP A 159 14.17 -9.10 -3.03
CA ASP A 159 13.46 -9.11 -4.31
C ASP A 159 13.84 -7.90 -5.18
N TRP A 160 13.88 -8.07 -6.51
CA TRP A 160 14.12 -7.00 -7.49
C TRP A 160 15.34 -6.09 -7.21
N CYS A 161 16.41 -6.63 -6.60
CA CYS A 161 17.62 -5.84 -6.30
C CYS A 161 18.67 -5.93 -7.42
N GLY A 162 19.41 -4.85 -7.68
CA GLY A 162 20.45 -4.83 -8.72
C GLY A 162 21.61 -5.76 -8.37
N ALA A 163 22.30 -5.49 -7.26
CA ALA A 163 23.27 -6.37 -6.65
C ALA A 163 22.97 -6.61 -5.15
N LEU A 164 23.17 -7.84 -4.69
CA LEU A 164 22.92 -8.29 -3.32
C LEU A 164 24.14 -9.03 -2.77
N ALA A 165 24.68 -8.58 -1.65
CA ALA A 165 25.75 -9.23 -0.90
C ALA A 165 25.28 -9.65 0.51
N LEU A 166 25.25 -10.96 0.77
CA LEU A 166 24.91 -11.55 2.07
C LEU A 166 26.17 -12.09 2.76
N GLY A 167 26.59 -11.46 3.86
CA GLY A 167 27.81 -11.79 4.59
C GLY A 167 27.68 -13.06 5.46
N ARG A 168 26.74 -13.04 6.41
CA ARG A 168 26.40 -14.16 7.30
C ARG A 168 24.91 -14.20 7.61
N CYS A 169 24.14 -15.01 6.90
CA CYS A 169 22.72 -15.24 7.19
C CYS A 169 22.48 -16.61 7.83
N GLY A 170 21.35 -16.77 8.51
CA GLY A 170 20.84 -18.08 8.93
C GLY A 170 20.12 -18.74 7.76
N SER A 171 18.93 -18.23 7.43
CA SER A 171 18.25 -18.46 6.16
C SER A 171 18.36 -17.23 5.25
N ALA A 172 18.27 -17.46 3.93
CA ALA A 172 18.07 -16.42 2.94
C ALA A 172 17.08 -16.88 1.86
N ASP A 173 16.29 -15.94 1.34
CA ASP A 173 15.32 -16.16 0.27
C ASP A 173 15.43 -14.99 -0.71
N VAL A 174 15.86 -15.28 -1.93
CA VAL A 174 16.28 -14.27 -2.91
C VAL A 174 15.58 -14.52 -4.23
N SER A 175 14.93 -13.50 -4.77
CA SER A 175 14.24 -13.57 -6.05
C SER A 175 14.58 -12.39 -6.96
N ARG A 176 14.61 -12.61 -8.28
CA ARG A 176 14.68 -11.55 -9.32
C ARG A 176 15.80 -10.51 -9.14
N CYS A 177 16.91 -10.89 -8.52
CA CYS A 177 18.06 -10.01 -8.31
C CYS A 177 19.09 -10.15 -9.44
N GLY A 178 19.70 -9.04 -9.88
CA GLY A 178 20.66 -9.04 -11.00
C GLY A 178 21.95 -9.81 -10.69
N ALA A 179 22.56 -9.51 -9.54
CA ALA A 179 23.73 -10.23 -9.01
C ALA A 179 23.54 -10.57 -7.54
N VAL A 180 23.88 -11.81 -7.16
CA VAL A 180 23.72 -12.34 -5.80
C VAL A 180 25.03 -12.98 -5.33
N ARG A 181 25.59 -12.47 -4.23
CA ARG A 181 26.80 -13.00 -3.59
C ARG A 181 26.50 -13.42 -2.16
N VAL A 182 26.77 -14.69 -1.83
CA VAL A 182 26.55 -15.25 -0.49
C VAL A 182 27.88 -15.74 0.07
N ASP A 183 28.47 -15.00 1.01
CA ASP A 183 29.71 -15.40 1.68
C ASP A 183 29.45 -16.61 2.60
N ARG A 184 28.42 -16.54 3.46
CA ARG A 184 27.98 -17.64 4.35
C ARG A 184 26.47 -17.59 4.61
N CYS A 185 25.76 -18.68 4.31
CA CYS A 185 24.42 -18.95 4.84
C CYS A 185 24.39 -20.33 5.51
N ARG A 186 23.35 -20.67 6.29
CA ARG A 186 23.05 -22.10 6.52
C ARG A 186 22.31 -22.63 5.30
N ASP A 187 21.19 -22.01 4.97
CA ASP A 187 20.29 -22.40 3.88
C ASP A 187 19.92 -21.14 3.06
N ALA A 188 19.99 -21.20 1.72
CA ALA A 188 19.53 -20.10 0.86
C ALA A 188 18.72 -20.60 -0.34
N SER A 189 17.55 -20.02 -0.55
CA SER A 189 16.79 -20.15 -1.80
C SER A 189 17.14 -18.98 -2.72
N VAL A 190 17.39 -19.26 -4.00
CA VAL A 190 17.67 -18.23 -5.01
C VAL A 190 16.89 -18.56 -6.28
N SER A 191 16.02 -17.66 -6.75
CA SER A 191 15.15 -17.89 -7.91
C SER A 191 15.16 -16.74 -8.91
N GLY A 192 15.19 -17.04 -10.21
CA GLY A 192 15.14 -16.02 -11.28
C GLY A 192 16.19 -14.91 -11.19
N CYS A 193 17.35 -15.17 -10.57
CA CYS A 193 18.43 -14.20 -10.40
C CYS A 193 19.49 -14.35 -11.50
N GLY A 194 20.11 -13.24 -11.93
CA GLY A 194 20.99 -13.22 -13.10
C GLY A 194 22.35 -13.91 -12.90
N THR A 195 23.09 -13.51 -11.87
CA THR A 195 24.35 -14.16 -11.47
C THR A 195 24.32 -14.53 -10.00
N VAL A 196 24.81 -15.73 -9.65
CA VAL A 196 24.75 -16.26 -8.27
C VAL A 196 26.11 -16.85 -7.88
N ALA A 197 26.72 -16.29 -6.84
CA ALA A 197 28.05 -16.67 -6.36
C ALA A 197 28.04 -16.99 -4.86
N VAL A 198 28.13 -18.28 -4.52
CA VAL A 198 28.08 -18.80 -3.14
C VAL A 198 29.46 -19.28 -2.73
N ARG A 199 29.90 -18.95 -1.50
CA ARG A 199 31.18 -19.46 -0.94
C ARG A 199 30.99 -20.57 0.09
N ARG A 200 29.96 -20.48 0.95
CA ARG A 200 29.62 -21.53 1.95
C ARG A 200 28.12 -21.49 2.29
N GLY A 201 27.49 -22.66 2.35
CA GLY A 201 26.09 -22.86 2.75
C GLY A 201 25.41 -23.91 1.88
N ARG A 202 24.25 -24.41 2.31
CA ARG A 202 23.33 -25.15 1.43
C ARG A 202 22.56 -24.12 0.61
N VAL A 203 22.54 -24.27 -0.71
CA VAL A 203 21.82 -23.34 -1.60
C VAL A 203 21.01 -24.12 -2.62
N SER A 204 19.70 -23.84 -2.66
CA SER A 204 18.78 -24.30 -3.69
C SER A 204 18.56 -23.17 -4.68
N VAL A 205 19.27 -23.24 -5.81
CA VAL A 205 18.98 -22.38 -6.97
C VAL A 205 17.82 -23.00 -7.73
N VAL A 206 16.71 -22.27 -7.83
CA VAL A 206 15.58 -22.62 -8.68
C VAL A 206 15.74 -21.83 -9.97
N GLU A 207 16.26 -22.47 -11.01
CA GLU A 207 16.30 -21.87 -12.34
C GLU A 207 14.86 -21.57 -12.80
N ALA A 208 14.64 -20.36 -13.31
CA ALA A 208 13.41 -20.06 -14.01
C ALA A 208 13.38 -20.91 -15.29
N GLN A 209 12.29 -21.63 -15.51
CA GLN A 209 12.16 -22.47 -16.69
C GLN A 209 12.26 -21.64 -17.96
N LYS A 210 13.00 -22.18 -18.93
CA LYS A 210 13.39 -21.48 -20.14
C LYS A 210 12.18 -21.38 -21.06
N PRO A 211 11.71 -20.18 -21.46
CA PRO A 211 10.50 -20.05 -22.27
C PRO A 211 10.66 -20.84 -23.55
N MET A 212 9.80 -21.86 -23.72
CA MET A 212 9.95 -22.86 -24.76
C MET A 212 9.59 -22.23 -26.11
N SER A 213 10.58 -22.13 -27.01
CA SER A 213 10.36 -21.64 -28.36
C SER A 213 9.39 -22.57 -29.10
N PRO A 214 8.30 -22.07 -29.71
CA PRO A 214 7.35 -22.91 -30.41
C PRO A 214 8.02 -23.63 -31.59
N PRO A 215 7.64 -24.90 -31.88
CA PRO A 215 8.22 -25.66 -32.98
C PRO A 215 7.87 -25.03 -34.34
N PRO A 216 8.73 -25.17 -35.36
CA PRO A 216 8.43 -24.70 -36.71
C PRO A 216 7.26 -25.51 -37.30
N MET A 217 6.21 -24.82 -37.72
CA MET A 217 5.11 -25.43 -38.48
C MET A 217 5.61 -25.97 -39.83
N TYR A 218 5.05 -27.11 -40.25
CA TYR A 218 5.49 -27.85 -41.42
C TYR A 218 5.38 -27.05 -42.73
N GLN A 219 6.36 -27.27 -43.61
CA GLN A 219 6.21 -26.98 -45.03
C GLN A 219 5.18 -27.94 -45.64
N GLN A 220 4.31 -27.44 -46.50
CA GLN A 220 3.64 -28.22 -47.54
C GLN A 220 3.93 -27.57 -48.89
N ALA A 221 4.16 -28.42 -49.90
CA ALA A 221 4.66 -27.99 -51.21
C ALA A 221 3.54 -27.50 -52.15
N GLU A 222 3.97 -26.84 -53.22
CA GLU A 222 3.15 -26.24 -54.28
C GLU A 222 2.46 -27.29 -55.18
N PRO A 223 1.71 -26.87 -56.22
CA PRO A 223 2.41 -26.65 -57.49
C PRO A 223 1.99 -25.44 -58.34
N VAL A 224 3.01 -24.67 -58.77
CA VAL A 224 3.25 -24.30 -60.18
C VAL A 224 2.22 -23.38 -60.89
N LEU A 225 2.52 -22.07 -60.85
CA LEU A 225 2.56 -21.06 -61.95
C LEU A 225 2.50 -19.62 -61.34
N ALA A 226 3.19 -18.57 -61.83
CA ALA A 226 4.13 -18.45 -62.96
C ALA A 226 5.19 -17.33 -62.76
N THR A 227 5.99 -17.12 -63.81
CA THR A 227 7.12 -16.16 -64.03
C THR A 227 6.69 -14.73 -64.45
N PRO A 228 7.59 -13.71 -64.53
CA PRO A 228 8.53 -13.20 -63.52
C PRO A 228 8.62 -11.63 -63.56
N VAL A 229 9.80 -11.06 -63.23
CA VAL A 229 10.29 -9.64 -63.27
C VAL A 229 10.43 -9.02 -61.87
N GLU A 230 11.62 -8.94 -61.26
CA GLU A 230 12.71 -7.92 -61.43
C GLU A 230 12.23 -6.49 -61.03
N ILE A 231 12.90 -5.66 -60.20
CA ILE A 231 14.32 -5.27 -60.12
C ILE A 231 14.65 -4.73 -58.69
N MET A 232 15.82 -5.09 -58.10
CA MET A 232 16.73 -4.36 -57.15
C MET A 232 16.20 -3.52 -55.93
N SER A 233 16.93 -3.23 -54.85
CA SER A 233 18.21 -3.71 -54.26
C SER A 233 18.43 -3.15 -52.83
N LYS A 234 19.16 -3.89 -51.98
CA LYS A 234 20.15 -3.44 -50.96
C LYS A 234 19.71 -2.50 -49.80
N THR A 235 19.82 -2.95 -48.53
CA THR A 235 20.98 -2.77 -47.60
C THR A 235 20.82 -1.53 -46.71
N ILE A 236 20.35 -1.61 -45.44
CA ILE A 236 21.03 -2.08 -44.19
C ILE A 236 21.80 -0.97 -43.43
N CYS A 237 21.57 -0.91 -42.11
CA CYS A 237 22.27 -0.11 -41.07
C CYS A 237 22.18 1.43 -41.13
N ALA A 238 22.52 2.20 -40.07
CA ALA A 238 22.31 2.13 -38.60
C ALA A 238 23.27 3.15 -37.90
N THR A 239 22.90 3.68 -36.72
CA THR A 239 23.79 4.48 -35.82
C THR A 239 24.20 5.88 -36.41
N THR A 240 24.60 6.93 -35.67
CA THR A 240 25.00 7.12 -34.25
C THR A 240 24.64 8.53 -33.71
N VAL A 241 24.69 8.66 -32.37
CA VAL A 241 24.65 9.87 -31.50
C VAL A 241 25.59 11.03 -31.92
N SER A 242 25.17 12.31 -31.75
CA SER A 242 25.96 13.34 -31.02
C SER A 242 25.23 14.65 -30.66
N THR A 243 25.80 15.36 -29.68
CA THR A 243 25.31 16.38 -28.75
C THR A 243 25.62 17.85 -29.12
N PHE A 244 25.14 18.80 -28.30
CA PHE A 244 25.66 20.16 -27.98
C PHE A 244 25.02 21.45 -28.56
N ILE A 245 25.38 22.59 -27.94
CA ILE A 245 24.62 23.84 -27.71
C ILE A 245 25.53 25.07 -28.00
N PRO A 246 25.06 26.17 -28.64
CA PRO A 246 24.96 27.47 -27.94
C PRO A 246 23.84 28.46 -28.38
N ILE A 247 23.66 29.54 -27.60
CA ILE A 247 22.70 30.67 -27.74
C ILE A 247 23.48 31.96 -28.09
N PRO A 248 22.91 32.99 -28.78
CA PRO A 248 22.76 34.30 -28.10
C PRO A 248 21.66 35.31 -28.59
N ARG A 249 20.92 35.89 -27.61
CA ARG A 249 20.57 37.33 -27.40
C ARG A 249 19.69 38.22 -28.35
N SER A 250 18.96 39.13 -27.68
CA SER A 250 18.44 40.49 -28.11
C SER A 250 17.17 40.55 -28.99
N ARG A 251 16.34 41.62 -29.03
CA ARG A 251 16.14 42.93 -28.30
C ARG A 251 14.65 43.36 -28.53
N ALA A 252 13.82 43.73 -27.54
CA ALA A 252 13.60 45.04 -26.89
C ALA A 252 12.83 46.17 -27.69
N SER A 253 11.51 46.30 -27.46
CA SER A 253 10.65 47.53 -27.48
C SER A 253 9.19 47.12 -27.16
N ALA A 254 8.24 47.83 -26.50
CA ALA A 254 8.08 49.18 -25.93
C ALA A 254 7.27 50.23 -26.75
N SER A 255 5.96 50.41 -26.45
CA SER A 255 5.26 51.73 -26.38
C SER A 255 3.78 51.67 -25.94
N THR A 256 3.26 52.85 -25.55
CA THR A 256 1.89 53.37 -25.21
C THR A 256 0.67 52.84 -26.00
N SER A 257 -0.62 53.02 -25.59
CA SER A 257 -1.27 54.20 -24.92
C SER A 257 -2.55 53.92 -24.08
N LYS A 258 -3.15 54.98 -23.50
CA LYS A 258 -4.49 55.10 -22.84
C LYS A 258 -5.35 56.17 -23.60
N PRO A 259 -6.54 56.68 -23.16
CA PRO A 259 -7.50 56.31 -22.09
C PRO A 259 -9.00 56.32 -22.57
N TRP A 260 -9.99 56.31 -21.67
CA TRP A 260 -11.29 57.07 -21.72
C TRP A 260 -12.07 56.99 -20.37
N THR A 261 -13.13 57.81 -20.17
CA THR A 261 -13.82 58.16 -18.88
C THR A 261 -15.21 58.77 -19.16
N ALA A 262 -16.23 58.93 -18.29
CA ALA A 262 -16.69 58.50 -16.94
C ALA A 262 -18.21 58.91 -16.85
N ASP A 263 -19.06 58.89 -15.80
CA ASP A 263 -19.15 58.56 -14.34
C ASP A 263 -20.63 58.13 -14.06
N LEU A 264 -21.06 57.86 -12.80
CA LEU A 264 -22.25 58.49 -12.15
C LEU A 264 -22.65 57.86 -10.77
N HIS A 265 -22.25 58.54 -9.68
CA HIS A 265 -23.06 58.89 -8.48
C HIS A 265 -24.21 57.98 -7.90
N LYS A 266 -23.95 57.35 -6.72
CA LYS A 266 -24.71 57.31 -5.39
C LYS A 266 -26.26 57.13 -5.28
N PRO A 267 -26.88 56.78 -4.10
CA PRO A 267 -26.37 56.30 -2.80
C PRO A 267 -27.06 54.96 -2.26
N PRO A 268 -27.64 54.76 -1.02
CA PRO A 268 -27.08 53.74 -0.09
C PRO A 268 -28.03 52.73 0.65
N ARG A 269 -27.44 51.58 1.08
CA ARG A 269 -27.69 50.68 2.26
C ARG A 269 -29.13 50.39 2.79
N PRO A 270 -29.34 49.14 3.26
CA PRO A 270 -29.50 48.92 4.71
C PRO A 270 -28.54 47.85 5.31
N LYS A 271 -28.68 47.56 6.62
CA LYS A 271 -27.95 46.52 7.39
C LYS A 271 -28.80 45.25 7.59
N PRO A 272 -28.22 44.17 8.12
CA PRO A 272 -28.77 43.68 9.40
C PRO A 272 -27.73 43.29 10.48
N HIS A 273 -28.19 43.46 11.73
CA HIS A 273 -27.85 42.84 13.02
C HIS A 273 -26.46 42.28 13.37
N GLN A 274 -26.05 42.65 14.58
CA GLN A 274 -24.93 42.16 15.37
C GLN A 274 -25.49 41.73 16.74
N SER A 275 -25.15 40.56 17.23
CA SER A 275 -25.56 40.08 18.57
C SER A 275 -24.44 39.29 19.24
N ASN A 276 -24.07 39.68 20.46
CA ASN A 276 -22.99 39.06 21.23
C ASN A 276 -23.45 37.71 21.80
N PRO A 277 -22.57 36.68 21.83
CA PRO A 277 -22.67 35.63 22.84
C PRO A 277 -22.20 36.18 24.20
N MET A 278 -22.90 35.79 25.27
CA MET A 278 -22.55 36.07 26.67
C MET A 278 -22.53 34.75 27.45
N ALA A 279 -21.93 34.76 28.64
CA ALA A 279 -21.99 33.69 29.64
C ALA A 279 -21.37 32.32 29.23
N LEU A 280 -20.04 32.27 29.32
CA LEU A 280 -19.32 31.37 30.23
C LEU A 280 -20.20 30.36 31.02
N VAL A 281 -19.97 29.06 30.81
CA VAL A 281 -20.06 28.05 31.87
C VAL A 281 -18.83 27.14 31.77
N GLU A 282 -17.82 27.40 32.60
CA GLU A 282 -16.78 26.41 32.89
C GLU A 282 -17.28 25.45 33.98
N ALA A 283 -17.06 24.15 33.82
CA ALA A 283 -17.30 23.15 34.85
C ALA A 283 -16.16 22.13 34.85
N LYS A 284 -15.23 22.26 35.80
CA LYS A 284 -14.07 21.36 35.98
C LYS A 284 -13.48 21.50 37.39
N PRO A 285 -13.06 20.41 38.07
CA PRO A 285 -13.54 19.03 38.00
C PRO A 285 -13.95 18.50 39.40
N SER A 286 -14.47 17.28 39.45
CA SER A 286 -14.25 16.37 40.58
C SER A 286 -13.67 15.04 40.07
N GLY A 287 -12.85 14.38 40.88
CA GLY A 287 -11.94 13.34 40.39
C GLY A 287 -12.53 11.95 40.28
N ALA A 288 -12.30 11.29 39.14
CA ALA A 288 -12.31 9.84 39.00
C ALA A 288 -11.13 9.42 38.12
N SER A 289 -10.49 8.29 38.44
CA SER A 289 -9.43 7.70 37.63
C SER A 289 -9.99 6.55 36.79
N THR A 290 -10.10 6.75 35.48
CA THR A 290 -10.46 5.70 34.51
C THR A 290 -9.51 5.75 33.31
N SER A 291 -9.39 4.62 32.61
CA SER A 291 -8.48 4.44 31.48
C SER A 291 -8.87 5.32 30.29
N ALA A 292 -7.86 5.75 29.53
CA ALA A 292 -8.09 6.30 28.19
C ALA A 292 -8.64 5.19 27.30
N ALA A 293 -9.90 5.32 26.86
CA ALA A 293 -10.53 4.35 25.99
C ALA A 293 -9.77 4.24 24.65
N GLN A 294 -9.50 3.01 24.21
CA GLN A 294 -8.88 2.79 22.90
C GLN A 294 -9.88 3.19 21.78
N PRO A 295 -9.40 3.70 20.63
CA PRO A 295 -10.27 3.91 19.47
C PRO A 295 -10.70 2.55 18.92
N ILE A 296 -11.92 2.46 18.40
CA ILE A 296 -12.47 1.22 17.82
C ILE A 296 -12.23 1.19 16.31
N PHE A 297 -12.11 2.36 15.69
CA PHE A 297 -11.76 2.53 14.28
C PHE A 297 -10.64 3.55 14.09
N LEU A 298 -9.82 3.35 13.06
CA LEU A 298 -9.00 4.40 12.45
C LEU A 298 -9.59 4.71 11.07
N VAL A 299 -9.90 5.99 10.80
CA VAL A 299 -10.58 6.43 9.58
C VAL A 299 -9.68 7.37 8.78
N VAL A 300 -9.46 7.07 7.50
CA VAL A 300 -8.71 7.94 6.58
C VAL A 300 -9.66 8.47 5.52
N LEU A 301 -9.74 9.80 5.38
CA LEU A 301 -10.61 10.47 4.40
C LEU A 301 -9.79 11.10 3.29
N ASP A 302 -10.20 10.88 2.04
CA ASP A 302 -9.69 11.51 0.81
C ASP A 302 -8.15 11.46 0.63
N GLY A 303 -7.46 10.53 1.30
CA GLY A 303 -6.00 10.38 1.30
C GLY A 303 -5.26 11.24 2.35
N GLY A 304 -5.98 11.80 3.32
CA GLY A 304 -5.45 12.61 4.42
C GLY A 304 -4.91 11.80 5.62
N VAL A 305 -5.11 12.33 6.82
CA VAL A 305 -4.57 11.79 8.08
C VAL A 305 -5.49 10.71 8.66
N GLU A 306 -4.91 9.68 9.27
CA GLU A 306 -5.67 8.67 10.04
C GLU A 306 -6.28 9.34 11.28
N THR A 307 -7.62 9.33 11.36
CA THR A 307 -8.39 9.91 12.45
C THR A 307 -8.88 8.79 13.36
N PRO A 308 -8.47 8.72 14.64
CA PRO A 308 -9.01 7.75 15.59
C PRO A 308 -10.46 8.08 15.92
N VAL A 309 -11.32 7.07 15.90
CA VAL A 309 -12.75 7.19 16.21
C VAL A 309 -13.08 6.25 17.37
N HIS A 310 -13.64 6.84 18.41
CA HIS A 310 -14.08 6.17 19.64
C HIS A 310 -15.60 5.93 19.59
N ASP A 311 -16.16 5.27 20.61
CA ASP A 311 -17.57 4.86 20.66
C ASP A 311 -18.59 6.00 20.83
N GLU A 312 -18.11 7.25 20.94
CA GLU A 312 -18.93 8.45 20.95
C GLU A 312 -19.43 8.82 19.54
N LEU A 313 -20.56 9.55 19.48
CA LEU A 313 -21.32 9.91 18.28
C LEU A 313 -20.58 10.91 17.37
N THR A 314 -19.47 10.46 16.81
CA THR A 314 -18.52 11.24 16.02
C THR A 314 -19.00 11.32 14.57
N THR A 315 -19.06 12.53 14.02
CA THR A 315 -19.27 12.77 12.58
C THR A 315 -18.04 13.44 11.98
N LEU A 316 -17.43 12.79 11.00
CA LEU A 316 -16.35 13.34 10.18
C LEU A 316 -16.91 13.75 8.80
N TYR A 317 -16.34 14.78 8.19
CA TYR A 317 -16.78 15.32 6.90
C TYR A 317 -15.64 15.23 5.88
N GLY A 318 -15.91 14.61 4.73
CA GLY A 318 -14.98 14.54 3.59
C GLY A 318 -15.06 15.78 2.70
N ALA A 319 -14.03 16.01 1.89
CA ALA A 319 -13.90 17.24 1.09
C ALA A 319 -14.97 17.37 -0.02
N ALA A 320 -15.63 16.26 -0.37
CA ALA A 320 -16.74 16.21 -1.34
C ALA A 320 -18.14 16.45 -0.70
N GLY A 321 -18.22 16.72 0.61
CA GLY A 321 -19.50 16.83 1.33
C GLY A 321 -20.09 15.50 1.79
N GLY A 322 -19.42 14.38 1.52
CA GLY A 322 -19.71 13.08 2.14
C GLY A 322 -19.35 13.05 3.63
N THR A 323 -19.86 12.06 4.35
CA THR A 323 -19.72 11.94 5.82
C THR A 323 -19.26 10.57 6.26
N VAL A 324 -18.66 10.49 7.45
CA VAL A 324 -18.54 9.27 8.24
C VAL A 324 -19.23 9.50 9.58
N THR A 325 -20.10 8.60 9.98
CA THR A 325 -20.85 8.65 11.24
C THR A 325 -20.70 7.34 12.03
N VAL A 326 -20.45 7.46 13.33
CA VAL A 326 -20.65 6.33 14.26
C VAL A 326 -22.16 6.14 14.45
N THR A 327 -22.70 4.98 14.05
CA THR A 327 -24.14 4.69 14.11
C THR A 327 -24.55 3.92 15.36
N GLY A 328 -23.58 3.46 16.15
CA GLY A 328 -23.75 2.71 17.39
C GLY A 328 -22.44 2.04 17.79
N PRO A 329 -22.40 1.33 18.94
CA PRO A 329 -21.16 0.72 19.43
C PRO A 329 -20.50 -0.22 18.42
N GLY A 330 -19.26 0.08 18.05
CA GLY A 330 -18.54 -0.64 16.99
C GLY A 330 -19.21 -0.62 15.60
N GLN A 331 -20.10 0.33 15.31
CA GLN A 331 -20.78 0.48 14.02
C GLN A 331 -20.50 1.83 13.37
N LEU A 332 -20.06 1.81 12.11
CA LEU A 332 -19.67 3.00 11.37
C LEU A 332 -20.29 2.99 9.96
N SER A 333 -20.87 4.13 9.55
CA SER A 333 -21.41 4.36 8.21
C SER A 333 -20.63 5.47 7.52
N ALA A 334 -20.37 5.32 6.22
CA ALA A 334 -19.56 6.21 5.41
C ALA A 334 -20.27 6.46 4.06
N GLU A 335 -20.65 7.70 3.77
CA GLU A 335 -21.53 8.04 2.64
C GLU A 335 -20.94 9.14 1.74
N GLY A 336 -20.92 8.90 0.42
CA GLY A 336 -20.65 9.93 -0.59
C GLY A 336 -19.19 10.42 -0.67
N LEU A 337 -18.24 9.68 -0.09
CA LEU A 337 -16.82 10.06 -0.01
C LEU A 337 -16.06 9.74 -1.31
N ARG A 338 -15.02 10.54 -1.63
CA ARG A 338 -14.19 10.26 -2.81
C ARG A 338 -13.17 9.16 -2.52
N SER A 339 -12.56 9.15 -1.34
CA SER A 339 -11.84 7.99 -0.83
C SER A 339 -12.06 7.84 0.67
N VAL A 340 -12.26 6.60 1.13
CA VAL A 340 -12.34 6.29 2.56
C VAL A 340 -11.69 4.94 2.86
N LEU A 341 -10.88 4.90 3.92
CA LEU A 341 -10.35 3.67 4.51
C LEU A 341 -10.77 3.62 5.98
N VAL A 342 -11.29 2.48 6.43
CA VAL A 342 -11.62 2.22 7.83
C VAL A 342 -10.89 0.97 8.31
N ARG A 343 -10.01 1.13 9.30
CA ARG A 343 -9.31 0.03 9.97
C ARG A 343 -10.02 -0.28 11.28
N GLY A 344 -10.46 -1.51 11.48
CA GLY A 344 -10.90 -2.00 12.78
C GLY A 344 -9.71 -2.13 13.72
N VAL A 345 -9.81 -1.56 14.92
CA VAL A 345 -8.79 -1.72 15.97
C VAL A 345 -9.11 -2.98 16.75
N VAL A 346 -8.16 -3.91 16.81
CA VAL A 346 -8.26 -5.10 17.65
C VAL A 346 -7.91 -4.70 19.07
N VAL A 347 -8.87 -4.84 19.99
CA VAL A 347 -8.61 -4.80 21.43
C VAL A 347 -8.37 -6.24 21.87
N ASP A 348 -7.14 -6.54 22.30
CA ASP A 348 -6.82 -7.83 22.90
C ASP A 348 -7.59 -7.98 24.22
N ASN A 349 -8.61 -8.83 24.24
CA ASN A 349 -9.26 -9.28 25.47
C ASN A 349 -8.55 -10.59 25.90
N ASP A 350 -7.76 -10.54 26.98
CA ASP A 350 -6.96 -11.66 27.52
C ASP A 350 -7.79 -12.88 28.04
N ASP A 351 -9.10 -12.89 27.85
CA ASP A 351 -10.04 -13.88 28.39
C ASP A 351 -10.37 -15.01 27.39
N GLY A 352 -9.44 -15.95 27.18
CA GLY A 352 -9.76 -17.19 26.43
C GLY A 352 -8.59 -18.12 26.11
N GLU A 353 -8.37 -19.15 26.94
CA GLU A 353 -7.53 -20.28 26.56
C GLU A 353 -8.19 -21.07 25.41
N GLY A 354 -7.57 -21.00 24.22
CA GLY A 354 -8.06 -21.66 23.02
C GLY A 354 -6.96 -21.90 22.00
N GLU A 355 -6.25 -23.02 22.14
CA GLU A 355 -5.24 -23.45 21.18
C GLU A 355 -5.87 -23.69 19.79
N SER A 356 -5.67 -22.73 18.88
CA SER A 356 -6.01 -22.87 17.46
C SER A 356 -4.78 -22.52 16.62
N GLU A 357 -4.15 -23.54 16.03
CA GLU A 357 -3.01 -23.36 15.14
C GLU A 357 -3.45 -22.72 13.81
N GLY A 358 -3.42 -21.38 13.77
CA GLY A 358 -3.73 -20.62 12.56
C GLY A 358 -3.15 -19.21 12.62
N GLU A 359 -2.23 -18.89 11.71
CA GLU A 359 -1.64 -17.56 11.55
C GLU A 359 -2.66 -16.60 10.90
N GLY A 360 -3.70 -16.27 11.66
CA GLY A 360 -4.86 -15.49 11.21
C GLY A 360 -4.95 -14.13 11.88
N VAL A 361 -5.21 -13.09 11.07
CA VAL A 361 -5.57 -11.76 11.59
C VAL A 361 -6.91 -11.86 12.30
N VAL A 362 -6.93 -11.65 13.62
CA VAL A 362 -8.14 -11.67 14.45
C VAL A 362 -8.93 -10.39 14.18
N ALA A 363 -9.72 -10.38 13.10
CA ALA A 363 -10.59 -9.27 12.77
C ALA A 363 -11.53 -8.96 13.95
N ALA A 364 -11.66 -7.68 14.32
CA ALA A 364 -12.38 -7.26 15.53
C ALA A 364 -13.87 -7.66 15.41
N THR A 365 -14.24 -8.77 16.07
CA THR A 365 -15.40 -9.61 15.68
C THR A 365 -16.76 -8.94 15.82
N THR A 366 -16.83 -7.85 16.60
CA THR A 366 -18.01 -7.02 16.84
C THR A 366 -18.13 -5.83 15.88
N THR A 367 -17.07 -5.45 15.17
CA THR A 367 -17.05 -4.23 14.35
C THR A 367 -17.79 -4.42 13.02
N ALA A 368 -18.61 -3.43 12.64
CA ALA A 368 -19.34 -3.42 11.39
C ALA A 368 -19.21 -2.06 10.67
N VAL A 369 -18.80 -2.09 9.40
CA VAL A 369 -18.64 -0.89 8.57
C VAL A 369 -19.55 -0.94 7.33
N ARG A 370 -20.20 0.18 7.03
CA ARG A 370 -21.05 0.36 5.84
C ARG A 370 -20.55 1.53 5.00
N PHE A 371 -20.40 1.31 3.70
CA PHE A 371 -20.04 2.30 2.71
C PHE A 371 -21.18 2.44 1.69
N THR A 372 -21.65 3.67 1.48
CA THR A 372 -22.64 4.01 0.45
C THR A 372 -22.10 5.07 -0.50
N LEU A 373 -22.29 4.86 -1.80
CA LEU A 373 -21.99 5.85 -2.86
C LEU A 373 -20.52 6.36 -2.91
N CYS A 374 -19.58 5.69 -2.23
CA CYS A 374 -18.17 6.10 -2.15
C CYS A 374 -17.39 5.73 -3.43
N ALA A 375 -16.45 6.57 -3.90
CA ALA A 375 -15.75 6.32 -5.16
C ALA A 375 -14.61 5.28 -5.05
N ASP A 376 -13.82 5.30 -3.98
CA ASP A 376 -12.98 4.17 -3.51
C ASP A 376 -13.23 4.01 -2.01
N ALA A 377 -13.51 2.78 -1.56
CA ALA A 377 -13.84 2.47 -0.18
C ALA A 377 -13.08 1.21 0.26
N ALA A 378 -12.40 1.29 1.40
CA ALA A 378 -11.55 0.23 1.92
C ALA A 378 -11.87 -0.10 3.39
N ALA A 379 -11.80 -1.38 3.74
CA ALA A 379 -11.94 -1.87 5.10
C ALA A 379 -10.82 -2.85 5.46
N GLU A 380 -10.21 -2.70 6.63
CA GLU A 380 -9.13 -3.58 7.11
C GLU A 380 -9.44 -4.08 8.52
N CYS A 381 -9.23 -5.38 8.78
CA CYS A 381 -9.36 -6.01 10.12
C CYS A 381 -10.75 -5.90 10.79
N VAL A 382 -11.83 -5.70 10.03
CA VAL A 382 -13.20 -5.51 10.53
C VAL A 382 -14.02 -6.81 10.60
N GLY A 383 -14.96 -6.89 11.55
CA GLY A 383 -15.89 -8.02 11.65
C GLY A 383 -16.77 -8.17 10.41
N ALA A 384 -17.49 -7.12 10.04
CA ALA A 384 -18.34 -7.09 8.85
C ALA A 384 -18.13 -5.83 7.99
N ALA A 385 -18.06 -6.00 6.67
CA ALA A 385 -17.96 -4.90 5.70
C ALA A 385 -19.11 -4.94 4.68
N SER A 386 -19.78 -3.81 4.48
CA SER A 386 -20.91 -3.67 3.55
C SER A 386 -20.70 -2.50 2.60
N PHE A 387 -20.72 -2.75 1.29
CA PHE A 387 -20.50 -1.74 0.24
C PHE A 387 -21.71 -1.69 -0.69
N ASP A 388 -22.41 -0.56 -0.78
CA ASP A 388 -23.47 -0.36 -1.77
C ASP A 388 -23.15 0.80 -2.72
N ARG A 389 -23.24 0.52 -4.03
CA ARG A 389 -23.01 1.48 -5.12
C ARG A 389 -21.64 2.18 -5.04
N CYS A 390 -20.64 1.53 -4.44
CA CYS A 390 -19.27 2.04 -4.38
C CYS A 390 -18.54 1.86 -5.73
N GLY A 391 -17.56 2.72 -6.03
CA GLY A 391 -16.74 2.59 -7.24
C GLY A 391 -15.80 1.40 -7.13
N ALA A 392 -14.77 1.52 -6.29
CA ALA A 392 -13.99 0.40 -5.81
C ALA A 392 -14.40 0.05 -4.36
N ALA A 393 -14.40 -1.25 -4.05
CA ALA A 393 -14.54 -1.80 -2.71
C ALA A 393 -13.32 -2.70 -2.43
N ARG A 394 -12.58 -2.40 -1.36
CA ARG A 394 -11.37 -3.12 -0.94
C ARG A 394 -11.57 -3.71 0.45
N VAL A 395 -11.16 -4.95 0.68
CA VAL A 395 -11.15 -5.55 2.02
C VAL A 395 -9.89 -6.38 2.24
N GLU A 396 -9.22 -6.19 3.37
CA GLU A 396 -8.19 -7.12 3.88
C GLU A 396 -8.52 -7.55 5.31
N GLY A 397 -8.77 -8.86 5.51
CA GLY A 397 -9.05 -9.44 6.83
C GLY A 397 -10.45 -9.08 7.37
N ALA A 398 -11.47 -9.86 6.99
CA ALA A 398 -12.83 -9.68 7.51
C ALA A 398 -13.61 -10.99 7.70
N ARG A 399 -14.55 -11.04 8.66
CA ARG A 399 -15.39 -12.24 8.85
C ARG A 399 -16.50 -12.33 7.80
N GLU A 400 -17.19 -11.22 7.52
CA GLU A 400 -18.21 -11.16 6.47
C GLU A 400 -18.07 -9.91 5.57
N VAL A 401 -18.15 -10.10 4.26
CA VAL A 401 -18.10 -9.04 3.24
C VAL A 401 -19.33 -9.12 2.35
N SER A 402 -20.01 -7.98 2.16
CA SER A 402 -21.13 -7.82 1.24
C SER A 402 -20.89 -6.63 0.31
N ALA A 403 -20.99 -6.82 -1.01
CA ALA A 403 -20.85 -5.72 -1.97
C ALA A 403 -21.90 -5.77 -3.09
N SER A 404 -22.67 -4.69 -3.23
CA SER A 404 -23.71 -4.52 -4.24
C SER A 404 -23.36 -3.39 -5.22
N ARG A 405 -23.54 -3.67 -6.52
CA ARG A 405 -23.46 -2.71 -7.63
C ARG A 405 -22.10 -2.01 -7.79
N CYS A 406 -21.00 -2.64 -7.36
CA CYS A 406 -19.67 -2.03 -7.40
C CYS A 406 -18.98 -2.15 -8.78
N ARG A 407 -18.08 -1.22 -9.12
CA ARG A 407 -17.26 -1.33 -10.37
C ARG A 407 -16.07 -2.27 -10.18
N ALA A 408 -15.37 -2.17 -9.05
CA ALA A 408 -14.30 -3.09 -8.66
C ALA A 408 -14.56 -3.63 -7.25
N ALA A 409 -14.28 -4.91 -7.03
CA ALA A 409 -14.24 -5.53 -5.70
C ALA A 409 -12.94 -6.33 -5.54
N GLU A 410 -12.11 -5.96 -4.56
CA GLU A 410 -10.83 -6.62 -4.26
C GLU A 410 -10.87 -7.05 -2.79
N VAL A 411 -10.84 -8.36 -2.52
CA VAL A 411 -11.01 -8.93 -1.16
C VAL A 411 -9.94 -9.97 -0.89
N GLU A 412 -9.15 -9.77 0.16
CA GLU A 412 -8.17 -10.74 0.66
C GLU A 412 -8.49 -11.16 2.11
N ARG A 413 -8.36 -12.45 2.42
CA ARG A 413 -8.61 -13.06 3.74
C ARG A 413 -10.01 -12.76 4.30
N ALA A 414 -11.04 -13.31 3.66
CA ALA A 414 -12.44 -13.11 4.06
C ALA A 414 -13.20 -14.40 4.35
N GLY A 415 -13.81 -14.51 5.53
CA GLY A 415 -14.54 -15.72 5.95
C GLY A 415 -15.72 -16.05 5.04
N LYS A 416 -16.59 -15.06 4.80
CA LYS A 416 -17.79 -15.17 3.95
C LYS A 416 -17.90 -13.94 3.05
N VAL A 417 -18.02 -14.14 1.74
CA VAL A 417 -18.10 -13.06 0.74
C VAL A 417 -19.39 -13.18 -0.09
N THR A 418 -20.16 -12.11 -0.19
CA THR A 418 -21.37 -12.01 -1.02
C THR A 418 -21.29 -10.84 -1.99
N LEU A 419 -21.33 -11.11 -3.30
CA LEU A 419 -21.32 -10.08 -4.35
C LEU A 419 -22.63 -10.09 -5.16
N GLU A 420 -23.20 -8.91 -5.40
CA GLU A 420 -24.23 -8.71 -6.44
C GLU A 420 -23.83 -7.59 -7.42
N ARG A 421 -23.94 -7.88 -8.73
CA ARG A 421 -23.77 -6.90 -9.83
C ARG A 421 -22.43 -6.16 -9.79
N CYS A 422 -21.39 -6.80 -9.26
CA CYS A 422 -20.03 -6.27 -9.35
C CYS A 422 -19.53 -6.40 -10.79
N ARG A 423 -18.92 -5.35 -11.36
CA ARG A 423 -18.42 -5.44 -12.73
C ARG A 423 -17.19 -6.36 -12.79
N ASP A 424 -16.12 -6.00 -12.10
CA ASP A 424 -14.87 -6.75 -12.09
C ASP A 424 -14.51 -7.09 -10.61
N ALA A 425 -14.28 -8.37 -10.29
CA ALA A 425 -14.01 -8.84 -8.92
C ALA A 425 -12.74 -9.71 -8.85
N ARG A 426 -11.97 -9.56 -7.76
CA ARG A 426 -10.74 -10.30 -7.43
C ARG A 426 -10.80 -10.73 -5.97
N LEU A 427 -10.75 -12.03 -5.69
CA LEU A 427 -11.05 -12.58 -4.37
C LEU A 427 -10.00 -13.62 -3.98
N ARG A 428 -9.40 -13.51 -2.80
CA ARG A 428 -8.28 -14.35 -2.35
C ARG A 428 -8.40 -14.81 -0.91
N GLY A 429 -8.35 -16.12 -0.69
CA GLY A 429 -8.31 -16.71 0.65
C GLY A 429 -9.61 -16.54 1.42
N GLY A 430 -10.47 -17.56 1.43
CA GLY A 430 -11.72 -17.48 2.18
C GLY A 430 -12.47 -18.80 2.38
N GLY A 431 -13.45 -18.77 3.27
CA GLY A 431 -14.30 -19.93 3.55
C GLY A 431 -15.35 -20.12 2.46
N PHE A 432 -16.24 -19.14 2.31
CA PHE A 432 -17.41 -19.21 1.43
C PHE A 432 -17.56 -17.97 0.55
N LEU A 433 -17.80 -18.18 -0.75
CA LEU A 433 -18.12 -17.14 -1.72
C LEU A 433 -19.49 -17.38 -2.37
N ARG A 434 -20.31 -16.34 -2.47
CA ARG A 434 -21.47 -16.27 -3.35
C ARG A 434 -21.42 -15.01 -4.22
N ALA A 435 -21.06 -15.14 -5.49
CA ALA A 435 -21.06 -14.02 -6.43
C ALA A 435 -22.17 -14.15 -7.47
N SER A 436 -22.88 -13.05 -7.72
CA SER A 436 -24.02 -13.02 -8.63
C SER A 436 -23.97 -11.85 -9.62
N ARG A 437 -24.37 -12.10 -10.88
CA ARG A 437 -24.47 -11.10 -11.96
C ARG A 437 -23.15 -10.36 -12.24
N CYS A 438 -22.00 -11.00 -12.05
CA CYS A 438 -20.69 -10.35 -12.22
C CYS A 438 -20.21 -10.37 -13.69
N ARG A 439 -19.50 -9.33 -14.15
CA ARG A 439 -18.92 -9.33 -15.51
C ARG A 439 -17.60 -10.11 -15.57
N ARG A 440 -16.75 -9.99 -14.55
CA ARG A 440 -15.58 -10.86 -14.33
C ARG A 440 -15.43 -11.15 -12.85
N ALA A 441 -15.11 -12.40 -12.51
CA ALA A 441 -14.74 -12.82 -11.16
C ALA A 441 -13.50 -13.71 -11.22
N ASP A 442 -12.37 -13.22 -10.71
CA ASP A 442 -11.15 -14.00 -10.50
C ASP A 442 -11.08 -14.39 -9.01
N VAL A 443 -10.95 -15.68 -8.72
CA VAL A 443 -11.10 -16.27 -7.38
C VAL A 443 -9.94 -17.23 -7.10
N GLU A 444 -9.28 -17.10 -5.97
CA GLU A 444 -8.14 -17.93 -5.58
C GLU A 444 -8.29 -18.39 -4.11
N SER A 445 -8.08 -19.69 -3.84
CA SER A 445 -8.04 -20.25 -2.48
C SER A 445 -9.34 -20.08 -1.66
N PHE A 446 -10.46 -20.63 -2.15
CA PHE A 446 -11.74 -20.64 -1.43
C PHE A 446 -12.22 -22.06 -1.09
N GLY A 447 -12.77 -22.25 0.12
CA GLY A 447 -13.38 -23.53 0.51
C GLY A 447 -14.59 -23.91 -0.36
N GLU A 448 -15.52 -22.97 -0.52
CA GLU A 448 -16.71 -23.10 -1.36
C GLU A 448 -16.97 -21.82 -2.17
N ALA A 449 -17.22 -21.95 -3.47
CA ALA A 449 -17.47 -20.82 -4.38
C ALA A 449 -18.71 -21.04 -5.27
N ARG A 450 -19.77 -20.26 -5.03
CA ARG A 450 -21.03 -20.28 -5.78
C ARG A 450 -21.11 -19.09 -6.74
N LEU A 451 -21.17 -19.34 -8.04
CA LEU A 451 -21.20 -18.31 -9.09
C LEU A 451 -22.50 -18.38 -9.91
N ALA A 452 -23.30 -17.31 -9.86
CA ALA A 452 -24.57 -17.20 -10.57
C ALA A 452 -24.55 -16.09 -11.63
N ARG A 453 -24.86 -16.41 -12.89
CA ARG A 453 -25.06 -15.47 -14.00
C ARG A 453 -23.83 -14.58 -14.29
N CYS A 454 -22.63 -15.13 -14.14
CA CYS A 454 -21.37 -14.41 -14.41
C CYS A 454 -20.95 -14.51 -15.89
N LYS A 455 -20.37 -13.45 -16.46
CA LYS A 455 -19.98 -13.42 -17.88
C LYS A 455 -18.64 -14.12 -18.14
N GLU A 456 -17.65 -13.91 -17.29
CA GLU A 456 -16.37 -14.61 -17.25
C GLU A 456 -16.05 -14.90 -15.78
N ALA A 457 -15.55 -16.10 -15.48
CA ALA A 457 -15.05 -16.46 -14.17
C ALA A 457 -13.76 -17.29 -14.28
N ARG A 458 -12.86 -17.11 -13.31
CA ARG A 458 -11.60 -17.85 -13.16
C ARG A 458 -11.48 -18.26 -11.70
N LEU A 459 -11.27 -19.54 -11.43
CA LEU A 459 -11.14 -20.07 -10.07
C LEU A 459 -9.90 -20.95 -10.00
N ASP A 460 -9.06 -20.75 -8.99
CA ASP A 460 -7.89 -21.60 -8.70
C ASP A 460 -7.89 -22.02 -7.22
N TRP A 461 -7.39 -23.22 -6.92
CA TRP A 461 -7.28 -23.76 -5.55
C TRP A 461 -8.59 -23.72 -4.74
N CYS A 462 -9.72 -24.05 -5.39
CA CYS A 462 -11.05 -24.01 -4.76
C CYS A 462 -11.54 -25.41 -4.34
N GLY A 463 -12.10 -25.55 -3.14
CA GLY A 463 -12.63 -26.83 -2.64
C GLY A 463 -13.83 -27.32 -3.46
N THR A 464 -14.96 -26.61 -3.37
CA THR A 464 -16.16 -26.86 -4.18
C THR A 464 -16.56 -25.62 -4.97
N VAL A 465 -17.00 -25.83 -6.22
CA VAL A 465 -17.35 -24.77 -7.17
C VAL A 465 -18.72 -25.05 -7.77
N GLU A 466 -19.73 -24.29 -7.38
CA GLU A 466 -21.10 -24.37 -7.93
C GLU A 466 -21.33 -23.29 -8.99
N VAL A 467 -21.75 -23.65 -10.20
CA VAL A 467 -21.92 -22.70 -11.32
C VAL A 467 -23.32 -22.77 -11.96
N ASP A 468 -24.01 -21.63 -11.96
CA ASP A 468 -25.32 -21.45 -12.59
C ASP A 468 -25.36 -20.25 -13.55
N MET A 469 -26.01 -20.45 -14.69
CA MET A 469 -26.23 -19.50 -15.79
C MET A 469 -24.99 -18.68 -16.22
N CYS A 470 -23.78 -19.19 -16.00
CA CYS A 470 -22.53 -18.49 -16.35
C CYS A 470 -22.13 -18.73 -17.83
N ARG A 471 -21.49 -17.72 -18.45
CA ARG A 471 -21.13 -17.77 -19.89
C ARG A 471 -19.77 -18.41 -20.17
N ALA A 472 -18.78 -18.22 -19.31
CA ALA A 472 -17.49 -18.86 -19.39
C ALA A 472 -16.91 -18.99 -17.99
N VAL A 473 -16.48 -20.19 -17.62
CA VAL A 473 -15.82 -20.48 -16.35
C VAL A 473 -14.54 -21.24 -16.65
N ASN A 474 -13.41 -20.80 -16.10
CA ASN A 474 -12.17 -21.55 -16.06
C ASN A 474 -11.93 -21.96 -14.60
N VAL A 475 -11.66 -23.24 -14.34
CA VAL A 475 -11.35 -23.75 -13.00
C VAL A 475 -10.04 -24.54 -13.06
N SER A 476 -9.11 -24.27 -12.15
CA SER A 476 -7.90 -25.07 -11.93
C SER A 476 -7.80 -25.57 -10.50
N ARG A 477 -7.21 -26.76 -10.33
CA ARG A 477 -6.82 -27.37 -9.05
C ARG A 477 -7.93 -27.32 -8.00
N CYS A 478 -9.02 -28.04 -8.27
CA CYS A 478 -10.23 -27.99 -7.45
C CYS A 478 -10.72 -29.36 -6.97
N GLY A 479 -11.48 -29.40 -5.87
CA GLY A 479 -12.08 -30.66 -5.39
C GLY A 479 -13.23 -31.12 -6.30
N ALA A 480 -14.22 -30.26 -6.49
CA ALA A 480 -15.39 -30.56 -7.33
C ALA A 480 -15.96 -29.31 -8.03
N VAL A 481 -16.38 -29.46 -9.29
CA VAL A 481 -17.23 -28.49 -10.01
C VAL A 481 -18.62 -29.08 -10.23
N THR A 482 -19.68 -28.38 -9.82
CA THR A 482 -21.08 -28.77 -10.02
C THR A 482 -21.89 -27.64 -10.66
N GLY A 483 -23.00 -27.95 -11.34
CA GLY A 483 -23.88 -26.90 -11.85
C GLY A 483 -25.01 -27.35 -12.76
N GLU A 484 -26.07 -26.55 -12.86
CA GLU A 484 -27.19 -26.85 -13.76
C GLU A 484 -26.94 -26.44 -15.22
N ARG A 485 -26.41 -25.22 -15.43
CA ARG A 485 -26.37 -24.54 -16.74
C ARG A 485 -25.16 -23.62 -16.82
N CYS A 486 -24.27 -23.85 -17.78
CA CYS A 486 -23.23 -22.91 -18.18
C CYS A 486 -23.01 -23.00 -19.69
N ARG A 487 -22.46 -21.97 -20.35
CA ARG A 487 -22.17 -22.10 -21.79
C ARG A 487 -20.87 -22.85 -22.05
N VAL A 488 -19.79 -22.50 -21.34
CA VAL A 488 -18.50 -23.22 -21.37
C VAL A 488 -17.93 -23.31 -19.96
N VAL A 489 -17.41 -24.48 -19.60
CA VAL A 489 -16.59 -24.71 -18.41
C VAL A 489 -15.28 -25.38 -18.86
N ASN A 490 -14.14 -24.75 -18.62
CA ASN A 490 -12.82 -25.35 -18.80
C ASN A 490 -12.30 -25.75 -17.42
N ALA A 491 -11.91 -27.01 -17.23
CA ALA A 491 -11.47 -27.54 -15.94
C ALA A 491 -10.10 -28.26 -16.07
N ALA A 492 -9.15 -27.92 -15.20
CA ALA A 492 -7.81 -28.51 -15.15
C ALA A 492 -7.47 -28.95 -13.72
N GLY A 493 -6.90 -30.15 -13.53
CA GLY A 493 -6.52 -30.64 -12.20
C GLY A 493 -7.68 -30.69 -11.18
N CYS A 494 -8.92 -30.85 -11.64
CA CYS A 494 -10.11 -30.92 -10.78
C CYS A 494 -10.53 -32.37 -10.50
N GLY A 495 -10.80 -32.71 -9.23
CA GLY A 495 -11.12 -34.08 -8.80
C GLY A 495 -12.45 -34.62 -9.32
N SER A 496 -13.43 -33.76 -9.60
CA SER A 496 -14.68 -34.13 -10.26
C SER A 496 -15.34 -32.93 -10.97
N VAL A 497 -16.07 -33.19 -12.05
CA VAL A 497 -16.81 -32.15 -12.82
C VAL A 497 -18.16 -32.71 -13.26
N ALA A 498 -19.26 -32.10 -12.79
CA ALA A 498 -20.63 -32.54 -13.03
C ALA A 498 -21.54 -31.33 -13.32
N VAL A 499 -21.54 -30.86 -14.58
CA VAL A 499 -22.35 -29.70 -15.01
C VAL A 499 -23.38 -30.13 -16.06
N ALA A 500 -24.66 -30.16 -15.68
CA ALA A 500 -25.72 -30.87 -16.42
C ALA A 500 -26.05 -30.31 -17.81
N ARG A 501 -25.76 -29.02 -18.06
CA ARG A 501 -25.93 -28.37 -19.38
C ARG A 501 -24.78 -27.38 -19.61
N ALA A 502 -23.62 -27.87 -20.03
CA ALA A 502 -22.49 -27.05 -20.48
C ALA A 502 -21.60 -27.78 -21.49
N VAL A 503 -20.86 -27.02 -22.31
CA VAL A 503 -19.65 -27.55 -22.97
C VAL A 503 -18.56 -27.62 -21.89
N VAL A 504 -18.18 -28.83 -21.49
CA VAL A 504 -17.12 -29.08 -20.51
C VAL A 504 -15.86 -29.52 -21.26
N ASN A 505 -14.80 -28.71 -21.14
CA ASN A 505 -13.48 -29.06 -21.64
C ASN A 505 -12.60 -29.45 -20.45
N MET A 506 -12.23 -30.72 -20.35
CA MET A 506 -11.14 -31.13 -19.47
C MET A 506 -9.82 -30.75 -20.15
N VAL A 507 -9.00 -29.95 -19.48
CA VAL A 507 -7.68 -29.51 -19.96
C VAL A 507 -6.64 -30.23 -19.13
N GLU A 508 -5.71 -30.94 -19.79
CA GLU A 508 -4.61 -31.59 -19.09
C GLU A 508 -3.70 -30.53 -18.43
N GLU A 509 -3.09 -30.86 -17.29
CA GLU A 509 -2.17 -29.95 -16.58
C GLU A 509 -0.78 -29.95 -17.23
N GLU A 510 -0.75 -29.80 -18.57
CA GLU A 510 0.47 -29.68 -19.36
C GLU A 510 1.20 -28.37 -19.02
N ARG A 511 2.21 -28.52 -18.15
CA ARG A 511 3.47 -27.77 -18.19
C ARG A 511 3.36 -26.27 -18.54
N MET A 512 2.72 -25.51 -17.65
CA MET A 512 3.14 -24.11 -17.47
C MET A 512 4.55 -24.10 -16.83
N GLN A 513 5.56 -24.14 -17.70
CA GLN A 513 6.99 -23.99 -17.42
C GLN A 513 7.44 -22.60 -17.88
#